data_AF-A0A7V3JN24-F1
#
_entry.id   AF-A0A7V3JN24-F1
#
_cell.length_a   1.000
_cell.length_b   1.000
_cell.length_c   1.000
_cell.angle_alpha   90.00
_cell.angle_beta   90.00
_cell.angle_gamma   90.00
#
_symmetry.space_group_name_H-M   'P 1'
#
loop_
_entity.id
_entity.type
_entity.pdbx_description
1 polymer ?
#
loop_
_entity_poly.entity_id
_entity_poly.type
_entity_poly.pdbx_seq_one_letter_code
_entity_poly.pdbx_strand_id
1 'polypeptide(L)'
;MPSSRRRHGAMGGGHGPGRLSKERSSFPVARPSGADSAWRRRAAVFFALWAVVAGTPRLAVPAEPSPIRLQDMTAAAALDFVHTDGSSGRRFVIEPMSAGLATFDYDNDGLVDIYFVNGAPLPGASADKPPINHLFKNLGNWKFVDVTPQAGVGDTGYGLAVAIGDYNNDGLPDIYLSNYGPNVLYRNNGDGTFTDVTAAAEVATGRDIPAERKVGAGVCFLDFDADGNLDIYCSNYMRFTFSQNRVPVVDGIPRYSGPKDFDPEHDILFHNRGDGTFADVSQDAGIAQYRGTGMGIICLDYDDDGDTDVVVMNDLRRNFVFENLGGGKFKETALASGVAFNIDGMERGSMGIDAADFDNDGLLDLYQTAYSKELPTLYHNLGDGMFDDVTRTTGAGAGLYPHVKWGLGFADFDNDGYRDLYVANGHLDDNVHLFDDTTTYYVRNTVLRNLRGQRFLNVSDQCGDGLAPQWSSRGVALDDLDNDGRVDIVVLNSRCPATLTRNVSPAAGNHWLQLLLKGTQSNRDGVGAKVEVLAGGTRFVDEVHSGRGYQSHFGTRLHFGLGASDTVERITVRWIGGRTEQWRRLPVDCLLTLVEGQGSPVTAVSSKGAQHP
;
A
#
# COMPACT_ATOMS: atom_id res chain seq x y z
N MET A 1 68.39 14.99 -16.45
CA MET A 1 69.34 15.90 -15.75
C MET A 1 68.89 17.33 -15.99
N PRO A 2 69.09 18.27 -15.05
CA PRO A 2 69.67 18.13 -13.71
C PRO A 2 68.57 18.22 -12.61
N SER A 3 68.61 17.48 -11.49
CA SER A 3 69.59 17.41 -10.39
C SER A 3 69.67 18.72 -9.59
N SER A 4 69.66 18.75 -8.26
CA SER A 4 70.54 17.97 -7.37
C SER A 4 70.13 18.17 -5.89
N ARG A 5 70.03 17.12 -5.05
CA ARG A 5 71.03 16.65 -4.02
C ARG A 5 71.03 17.48 -2.72
N ARG A 6 71.21 16.97 -1.48
CA ARG A 6 71.72 15.71 -0.90
C ARG A 6 71.45 15.73 0.63
N ARG A 7 71.07 14.61 1.30
CA ARG A 7 71.83 13.73 2.25
C ARG A 7 72.25 14.39 3.60
N HIS A 8 72.27 13.79 4.79
CA HIS A 8 72.43 12.44 5.39
C HIS A 8 71.90 12.49 6.86
N GLY A 9 71.67 11.43 7.67
CA GLY A 9 71.92 9.97 7.69
C GLY A 9 71.07 9.31 8.83
N ALA A 10 70.66 8.03 8.75
CA ALA A 10 71.35 6.78 9.18
C ALA A 10 71.41 6.65 10.73
N MET A 11 71.09 5.56 11.47
CA MET A 11 70.82 4.11 11.33
C MET A 11 70.01 3.64 12.58
N GLY A 12 69.39 2.46 12.75
CA GLY A 12 69.31 1.20 12.01
C GLY A 12 68.74 0.05 12.89
N GLY A 13 68.37 -1.10 12.26
CA GLY A 13 68.10 -2.45 12.81
C GLY A 13 66.63 -2.72 13.19
N GLY A 14 65.83 -3.58 12.53
CA GLY A 14 66.07 -4.95 11.97
C GLY A 14 65.99 -5.97 13.12
N HIS A 15 65.15 -7.01 13.20
CA HIS A 15 64.53 -7.92 12.23
C HIS A 15 63.24 -8.56 12.80
N GLY A 16 62.37 -9.04 11.90
CA GLY A 16 61.14 -9.80 12.21
C GLY A 16 61.37 -11.33 12.37
N PRO A 17 60.45 -12.19 11.86
CA PRO A 17 59.45 -12.89 12.68
C PRO A 17 59.59 -14.43 12.65
N GLY A 18 58.92 -15.15 13.57
CA GLY A 18 58.94 -16.62 13.62
C GLY A 18 57.78 -17.26 14.40
N ARG A 19 57.26 -18.35 13.84
CA ARG A 19 55.99 -19.08 14.08
C ARG A 19 56.00 -20.09 15.24
N LEU A 20 54.77 -20.40 15.70
CA LEU A 20 54.19 -21.71 16.13
C LEU A 20 54.83 -22.51 17.29
N SER A 21 54.02 -22.85 18.30
CA SER A 21 53.69 -24.26 18.66
C SER A 21 52.61 -24.36 19.76
N LYS A 22 51.80 -25.43 19.67
CA LYS A 22 50.91 -25.97 20.71
C LYS A 22 51.71 -26.88 21.63
N GLU A 23 51.41 -26.93 22.92
CA GLU A 23 51.62 -28.13 23.75
C GLU A 23 50.69 -28.17 24.97
N ARG A 24 50.21 -29.38 25.29
CA ARG A 24 49.32 -29.78 26.41
C ARG A 24 50.14 -30.58 27.42
N SER A 25 49.87 -30.43 28.74
CA SER A 25 50.00 -31.49 29.78
C SER A 25 49.64 -30.91 31.18
N SER A 26 48.50 -31.24 31.80
CA SER A 26 48.23 -32.32 32.81
C SER A 26 48.76 -32.04 34.24
N PHE A 27 47.89 -31.62 35.19
CA PHE A 27 47.21 -32.40 36.28
C PHE A 27 47.97 -32.40 37.64
N PRO A 28 47.28 -32.32 38.81
CA PRO A 28 46.58 -33.49 39.35
C PRO A 28 45.20 -33.27 39.97
N VAL A 29 44.47 -34.39 39.99
CA VAL A 29 43.16 -34.65 40.61
C VAL A 29 43.38 -35.06 42.07
N ALA A 30 42.50 -34.60 42.97
CA ALA A 30 42.28 -35.22 44.26
C ALA A 30 40.86 -35.83 44.30
N ARG A 31 40.78 -37.15 44.52
CA ARG A 31 39.59 -37.85 45.00
C ARG A 31 39.81 -38.18 46.48
N PRO A 32 38.74 -38.18 47.29
CA PRO A 32 38.55 -39.26 48.24
C PRO A 32 37.28 -40.07 47.93
N SER A 33 37.47 -41.39 47.92
CA SER A 33 36.54 -42.44 48.37
C SER A 33 35.80 -42.02 49.66
N GLY A 34 34.59 -42.45 50.01
CA GLY A 34 33.71 -43.52 49.57
C GLY A 34 32.85 -43.90 50.80
N ALA A 35 31.54 -44.08 50.61
CA ALA A 35 30.52 -44.56 51.57
C ALA A 35 30.28 -43.67 52.83
N ASP A 36 29.08 -43.41 53.35
CA ASP A 36 27.94 -44.32 53.47
C ASP A 36 26.58 -43.61 53.64
N SER A 37 25.54 -44.38 53.33
CA SER A 37 24.09 -44.23 53.54
C SER A 37 23.57 -43.14 54.50
N ALA A 38 22.70 -42.24 54.01
CA ALA A 38 21.56 -41.66 54.76
C ALA A 38 20.67 -40.63 54.01
N TRP A 39 20.86 -40.34 52.72
CA TRP A 39 20.13 -39.23 52.05
C TRP A 39 19.09 -39.62 51.00
N ARG A 40 18.72 -40.90 50.87
CA ARG A 40 17.71 -41.37 49.89
C ARG A 40 16.26 -41.45 50.41
N ARG A 41 15.94 -40.85 51.55
CA ARG A 41 14.56 -40.84 52.08
C ARG A 41 14.19 -39.50 52.73
N ARG A 42 14.22 -38.40 51.97
CA ARG A 42 13.61 -37.12 52.39
C ARG A 42 13.40 -36.09 51.25
N ALA A 43 13.32 -36.55 50.00
CA ALA A 43 13.01 -35.71 48.83
C ALA A 43 11.77 -36.22 48.06
N ALA A 44 10.71 -36.58 48.80
CA ALA A 44 9.47 -37.12 48.22
C ALA A 44 8.20 -36.33 48.62
N VAL A 45 8.32 -35.10 49.15
CA VAL A 45 7.16 -34.29 49.55
C VAL A 45 7.14 -32.87 48.95
N PHE A 46 8.19 -32.42 48.25
CA PHE A 46 8.20 -31.10 47.60
C PHE A 46 7.96 -31.09 46.08
N PHE A 47 7.59 -32.23 45.48
CA PHE A 47 7.28 -32.34 44.05
C PHE A 47 5.79 -32.63 43.74
N ALA A 48 4.90 -32.43 44.72
CA ALA A 48 3.46 -32.72 44.57
C ALA A 48 2.55 -31.49 44.57
N LEU A 49 3.10 -30.26 44.46
CA LEU A 49 2.31 -29.02 44.37
C LEU A 49 2.66 -28.11 43.17
N TRP A 50 3.34 -28.65 42.16
CA TRP A 50 3.57 -28.00 40.86
C TRP A 50 3.06 -28.83 39.66
N ALA A 51 2.22 -29.83 39.93
CA ALA A 51 1.64 -30.72 38.93
C ALA A 51 0.09 -30.70 38.92
N VAL A 52 -0.53 -29.61 39.37
CA VAL A 52 -2.00 -29.44 39.35
C VAL A 52 -2.46 -28.17 38.61
N VAL A 53 -1.56 -27.42 37.97
CA VAL A 53 -1.95 -26.34 37.01
C VAL A 53 -1.62 -26.70 35.55
N ALA A 54 -1.01 -27.86 35.30
CA ALA A 54 -0.74 -28.37 33.96
C ALA A 54 -1.69 -29.53 33.64
N GLY A 55 -2.93 -29.22 33.29
CA GLY A 55 -3.91 -30.27 33.00
C GLY A 55 -5.35 -29.82 32.73
N THR A 56 -5.64 -28.52 32.65
CA THR A 56 -6.82 -28.12 31.88
C THR A 56 -6.44 -28.29 30.42
N PRO A 57 -7.14 -29.13 29.62
CA PRO A 57 -7.05 -28.97 28.19
C PRO A 57 -7.36 -27.50 27.92
N ARG A 58 -6.47 -26.80 27.20
CA ARG A 58 -6.91 -25.59 26.50
C ARG A 58 -8.08 -26.09 25.66
N LEU A 59 -9.31 -25.83 26.12
CA LEU A 59 -10.48 -25.94 25.29
C LEU A 59 -10.09 -25.17 24.03
N ALA A 60 -10.00 -25.88 22.91
CA ALA A 60 -9.89 -25.22 21.62
C ALA A 60 -11.06 -24.25 21.61
N VAL A 61 -10.77 -22.96 21.70
CA VAL A 61 -11.79 -21.94 21.48
C VAL A 61 -12.31 -22.27 20.09
N PRO A 62 -13.62 -22.57 19.93
CA PRO A 62 -14.17 -22.83 18.61
C PRO A 62 -13.70 -21.70 17.69
N ALA A 63 -13.13 -22.04 16.53
CA ALA A 63 -12.79 -21.03 15.54
C ALA A 63 -14.06 -20.21 15.29
N GLU A 64 -13.99 -18.91 15.55
CA GLU A 64 -15.12 -18.02 15.37
C GLU A 64 -15.48 -18.05 13.88
N PRO A 65 -16.67 -18.53 13.51
CA PRO A 65 -17.04 -18.66 12.10
C PRO A 65 -17.12 -17.28 11.48
N SER A 66 -16.39 -17.07 10.38
CA SER A 66 -16.49 -15.82 9.61
C SER A 66 -17.81 -15.78 8.84
N PRO A 67 -18.54 -14.65 8.80
CA PRO A 67 -19.66 -14.43 7.88
C PRO A 67 -19.18 -14.05 6.48
N ILE A 68 -17.93 -13.58 6.32
CA ILE A 68 -17.38 -13.13 5.03
C ILE A 68 -17.39 -14.27 4.02
N ARG A 69 -18.03 -14.08 2.87
CA ARG A 69 -18.08 -15.03 1.75
C ARG A 69 -17.70 -14.32 0.45
N LEU A 70 -16.70 -14.87 -0.20
CA LEU A 70 -16.08 -14.40 -1.43
C LEU A 70 -16.19 -15.52 -2.47
N GLN A 71 -16.62 -15.16 -3.67
CA GLN A 71 -16.84 -16.05 -4.79
C GLN A 71 -15.90 -15.72 -5.95
N ASP A 72 -15.17 -16.71 -6.47
CA ASP A 72 -14.34 -16.51 -7.66
C ASP A 72 -15.22 -16.29 -8.90
N MET A 73 -15.09 -15.12 -9.52
CA MET A 73 -15.81 -14.70 -10.71
C MET A 73 -14.92 -14.65 -11.95
N THR A 74 -13.64 -14.99 -11.85
CA THR A 74 -12.64 -14.82 -12.91
C THR A 74 -13.08 -15.49 -14.22
N ALA A 75 -13.50 -16.75 -14.17
CA ALA A 75 -13.95 -17.48 -15.34
C ALA A 75 -15.28 -16.96 -15.90
N ALA A 76 -16.17 -16.46 -15.03
CA ALA A 76 -17.49 -15.96 -15.42
C ALA A 76 -17.41 -14.57 -16.06
N ALA A 77 -16.53 -13.72 -15.54
CA ALA A 77 -16.25 -12.39 -16.06
C ALA A 77 -15.56 -12.42 -17.42
N ALA A 78 -14.79 -13.48 -17.69
CA ALA A 78 -14.14 -13.75 -18.97
C ALA A 78 -13.30 -12.57 -19.49
N LEU A 79 -12.60 -11.88 -18.59
CA LEU A 79 -11.65 -10.84 -18.95
C LEU A 79 -10.46 -11.45 -19.71
N ASP A 80 -10.25 -11.00 -20.94
CA ASP A 80 -9.11 -11.40 -21.77
C ASP A 80 -7.89 -10.51 -21.45
N PHE A 81 -7.37 -10.62 -20.22
CA PHE A 81 -6.17 -9.92 -19.79
C PHE A 81 -5.19 -10.90 -19.14
N VAL A 82 -3.94 -10.85 -19.59
CA VAL A 82 -2.80 -11.54 -18.97
C VAL A 82 -1.67 -10.54 -18.82
N HIS A 83 -1.27 -10.28 -17.59
CA HIS A 83 -0.14 -9.39 -17.33
C HIS A 83 1.16 -10.01 -17.86
N THR A 84 2.07 -9.16 -18.33
CA THR A 84 3.47 -9.50 -18.56
C THR A 84 4.36 -8.48 -17.89
N ASP A 85 5.45 -8.93 -17.28
CA ASP A 85 6.52 -8.06 -16.76
C ASP A 85 7.63 -7.86 -17.79
N GLY A 86 7.38 -8.22 -19.05
CA GLY A 86 8.35 -8.07 -20.13
C GLY A 86 9.61 -8.94 -20.01
N SER A 87 9.63 -9.90 -19.09
CA SER A 87 10.83 -10.66 -18.73
C SER A 87 11.45 -11.41 -19.91
N SER A 88 12.78 -11.50 -19.87
CA SER A 88 13.61 -12.20 -20.87
C SER A 88 14.43 -13.35 -20.28
N GLY A 89 14.21 -13.66 -18.99
CA GLY A 89 15.05 -14.57 -18.20
C GLY A 89 16.35 -13.94 -17.70
N ARG A 90 16.61 -12.66 -18.00
CA ARG A 90 17.80 -11.92 -17.56
C ARG A 90 17.69 -11.33 -16.15
N ARG A 91 16.52 -11.48 -15.51
CA ARG A 91 16.24 -11.07 -14.13
C ARG A 91 16.54 -9.60 -13.86
N PHE A 92 16.03 -8.72 -14.72
CA PHE A 92 16.14 -7.28 -14.45
C PHE A 92 15.38 -6.93 -13.16
N VAL A 93 15.90 -5.99 -12.37
CA VAL A 93 15.34 -5.61 -11.06
C VAL A 93 13.89 -5.10 -11.14
N ILE A 94 13.47 -4.60 -12.31
CA ILE A 94 12.12 -4.07 -12.55
C ILE A 94 11.08 -5.15 -12.90
N GLU A 95 11.50 -6.37 -13.29
CA GLU A 95 10.60 -7.50 -13.58
C GLU A 95 9.66 -7.82 -12.39
N PRO A 96 10.17 -8.05 -11.17
CA PRO A 96 9.33 -8.50 -10.06
C PRO A 96 8.38 -7.43 -9.50
N MET A 97 8.67 -6.15 -9.76
CA MET A 97 7.83 -5.03 -9.32
C MET A 97 6.44 -5.20 -9.93
N SER A 98 6.38 -5.46 -11.24
CA SER A 98 5.10 -5.58 -11.96
C SER A 98 4.19 -4.37 -11.66
N ALA A 99 2.91 -4.45 -12.03
CA ALA A 99 2.07 -3.27 -12.04
C ALA A 99 0.94 -3.28 -10.99
N GLY A 100 0.40 -2.08 -10.74
CA GLY A 100 -0.89 -1.89 -10.10
C GLY A 100 -2.06 -1.89 -11.09
N LEU A 101 -3.25 -1.54 -10.61
CA LEU A 101 -4.47 -1.44 -11.42
C LEU A 101 -5.37 -0.31 -10.90
N ALA A 102 -6.34 0.13 -11.68
CA ALA A 102 -7.34 1.10 -11.26
C ALA A 102 -8.77 0.59 -11.43
N THR A 103 -9.66 0.94 -10.49
CA THR A 103 -11.11 0.84 -10.64
C THR A 103 -11.74 2.23 -10.55
N PHE A 104 -12.56 2.58 -11.53
CA PHE A 104 -13.25 3.87 -11.63
C PHE A 104 -14.35 3.81 -12.71
N ASP A 105 -15.32 4.72 -12.67
CA ASP A 105 -16.40 4.84 -13.66
C ASP A 105 -15.96 5.79 -14.77
N TYR A 106 -15.39 5.27 -15.86
CA TYR A 106 -14.67 6.12 -16.84
C TYR A 106 -15.60 6.96 -17.72
N ASP A 107 -16.86 6.54 -17.88
CA ASP A 107 -17.85 7.23 -18.71
C ASP A 107 -19.08 7.72 -17.95
N ASN A 108 -19.01 7.73 -16.61
CA ASN A 108 -20.04 8.24 -15.69
C ASN A 108 -21.40 7.54 -15.86
N ASP A 109 -21.40 6.24 -16.19
CA ASP A 109 -22.63 5.45 -16.37
C ASP A 109 -23.14 4.80 -15.07
N GLY A 110 -22.40 4.95 -13.98
CA GLY A 110 -22.70 4.44 -12.65
C GLY A 110 -22.08 3.07 -12.36
N LEU A 111 -21.44 2.41 -13.33
CA LEU A 111 -20.74 1.14 -13.15
C LEU A 111 -19.24 1.37 -13.01
N VAL A 112 -18.60 0.66 -12.09
CA VAL A 112 -17.15 0.75 -11.91
C VAL A 112 -16.46 -0.13 -12.95
N ASP A 113 -15.59 0.48 -13.74
CA ASP A 113 -14.76 -0.15 -14.77
C ASP A 113 -13.37 -0.52 -14.23
N ILE A 114 -12.59 -1.25 -15.03
CA ILE A 114 -11.28 -1.77 -14.60
C ILE A 114 -10.21 -1.39 -15.62
N TYR A 115 -9.13 -0.75 -15.16
CA TYR A 115 -7.95 -0.46 -15.95
C TYR A 115 -6.73 -1.24 -15.42
N PHE A 116 -6.17 -2.11 -16.25
CA PHE A 116 -4.98 -2.88 -15.93
C PHE A 116 -3.73 -2.26 -16.58
N VAL A 117 -2.71 -2.05 -15.77
CA VAL A 117 -1.38 -1.64 -16.22
C VAL A 117 -0.55 -2.88 -16.58
N ASN A 118 0.29 -2.77 -17.60
CA ASN A 118 1.07 -3.87 -18.14
C ASN A 118 2.54 -3.48 -18.34
N GLY A 119 3.43 -4.47 -18.37
CA GLY A 119 4.83 -4.27 -18.71
C GLY A 119 5.06 -4.18 -20.22
N ALA A 120 6.29 -3.81 -20.59
CA ALA A 120 6.76 -3.77 -21.97
C ALA A 120 7.93 -4.76 -22.18
N PRO A 121 8.18 -5.25 -23.42
CA PRO A 121 9.24 -6.23 -23.66
C PRO A 121 10.61 -5.69 -23.25
N LEU A 122 11.29 -6.39 -22.33
CA LEU A 122 12.62 -6.01 -21.86
C LEU A 122 13.71 -6.55 -22.80
N PRO A 123 14.94 -6.01 -22.76
CA PRO A 123 16.00 -6.40 -23.68
C PRO A 123 16.30 -7.91 -23.69
N GLY A 124 15.97 -8.57 -24.80
CA GLY A 124 16.13 -10.02 -25.00
C GLY A 124 14.80 -10.78 -25.00
N ALA A 125 13.69 -10.13 -24.64
CA ALA A 125 12.35 -10.67 -24.82
C ALA A 125 11.90 -10.51 -26.28
N SER A 126 11.04 -11.42 -26.73
CA SER A 126 10.35 -11.35 -28.01
C SER A 126 8.86 -11.31 -27.74
N ALA A 127 8.15 -10.38 -28.39
CA ALA A 127 6.70 -10.32 -28.37
C ALA A 127 6.20 -10.06 -29.79
N ASP A 128 5.23 -10.84 -30.26
CA ASP A 128 4.68 -10.71 -31.61
C ASP A 128 3.99 -9.35 -31.81
N LYS A 129 3.41 -8.82 -30.73
CA LYS A 129 2.90 -7.47 -30.61
C LYS A 129 3.35 -6.90 -29.27
N PRO A 130 3.66 -5.59 -29.17
CA PRO A 130 3.86 -4.95 -27.89
C PRO A 130 2.64 -5.19 -26.98
N PRO A 131 2.84 -5.66 -25.74
CA PRO A 131 1.79 -5.62 -24.73
C PRO A 131 1.32 -4.18 -24.53
N ILE A 132 0.06 -4.04 -24.14
CA ILE A 132 -0.56 -2.76 -23.84
C ILE A 132 -1.23 -2.83 -22.47
N ASN A 133 -1.50 -1.66 -21.88
CA ASN A 133 -2.50 -1.54 -20.82
C ASN A 133 -3.91 -1.79 -21.37
N HIS A 134 -4.86 -2.17 -20.51
CA HIS A 134 -6.23 -2.49 -20.93
C HIS A 134 -7.29 -1.79 -20.07
N LEU A 135 -8.27 -1.16 -20.72
CA LEU A 135 -9.50 -0.63 -20.11
C LEU A 135 -10.67 -1.57 -20.43
N PHE A 136 -11.29 -2.09 -19.38
CA PHE A 136 -12.47 -2.95 -19.47
C PHE A 136 -13.70 -2.22 -18.94
N LYS A 137 -14.64 -1.93 -19.84
CA LYS A 137 -15.94 -1.38 -19.48
C LYS A 137 -16.80 -2.44 -18.80
N ASN A 138 -17.38 -2.12 -17.65
CA ASN A 138 -18.36 -2.91 -16.95
C ASN A 138 -19.74 -2.76 -17.62
N LEU A 139 -20.35 -3.87 -17.99
CA LEU A 139 -21.68 -3.93 -18.63
C LEU A 139 -22.76 -4.37 -17.63
N GLY A 140 -22.41 -4.47 -16.36
CA GLY A 140 -23.22 -5.05 -15.29
C GLY A 140 -23.29 -6.57 -15.36
N ASN A 141 -23.82 -7.18 -14.30
CA ASN A 141 -23.95 -8.64 -14.18
C ASN A 141 -22.62 -9.38 -14.41
N TRP A 142 -21.51 -8.82 -13.92
CA TRP A 142 -20.18 -9.42 -14.04
C TRP A 142 -19.74 -9.67 -15.48
N LYS A 143 -20.13 -8.80 -16.40
CA LYS A 143 -19.69 -8.83 -17.80
C LYS A 143 -18.86 -7.60 -18.10
N PHE A 144 -17.74 -7.80 -18.77
CA PHE A 144 -16.82 -6.74 -19.12
C PHE A 144 -16.48 -6.81 -20.61
N VAL A 145 -16.18 -5.66 -21.21
CA VAL A 145 -15.72 -5.56 -22.59
C VAL A 145 -14.47 -4.70 -22.66
N ASP A 146 -13.45 -5.20 -23.36
CA ASP A 146 -12.24 -4.43 -23.64
C ASP A 146 -12.59 -3.29 -24.61
N VAL A 147 -12.46 -2.05 -24.13
CA VAL A 147 -12.68 -0.82 -24.90
C VAL A 147 -11.38 -0.09 -25.20
N THR A 148 -10.23 -0.70 -24.92
CA THR A 148 -8.90 -0.06 -25.03
C THR A 148 -8.64 0.56 -26.40
N PRO A 149 -8.90 -0.13 -27.54
CA PRO A 149 -8.66 0.47 -28.85
C PRO A 149 -9.56 1.68 -29.15
N GLN A 150 -10.79 1.67 -28.66
CA GLN A 150 -11.76 2.75 -28.83
C GLN A 150 -11.42 3.93 -27.92
N ALA A 151 -11.07 3.65 -26.68
CA ALA A 151 -10.75 4.64 -25.66
C ALA A 151 -9.39 5.31 -25.92
N GLY A 152 -8.43 4.63 -26.55
CA GLY A 152 -7.11 5.20 -26.86
C GLY A 152 -6.12 5.19 -25.70
N VAL A 153 -6.32 4.32 -24.71
CA VAL A 153 -5.55 4.26 -23.44
C VAL A 153 -4.62 3.04 -23.34
N GLY A 154 -4.32 2.41 -24.47
CA GLY A 154 -3.44 1.25 -24.55
C GLY A 154 -1.95 1.63 -24.55
N ASP A 155 -1.47 2.21 -23.45
CA ASP A 155 -0.04 2.56 -23.31
C ASP A 155 0.84 1.33 -23.54
N THR A 156 1.97 1.53 -24.23
CA THR A 156 2.98 0.50 -24.55
C THR A 156 4.26 0.66 -23.73
N GLY A 157 4.31 1.66 -22.85
CA GLY A 157 5.37 1.84 -21.87
C GLY A 157 5.47 0.67 -20.89
N TYR A 158 6.58 0.61 -20.16
CA TYR A 158 6.72 -0.36 -19.07
C TYR A 158 6.01 0.20 -17.83
N GLY A 159 4.73 -0.15 -17.70
CA GLY A 159 3.84 0.36 -16.66
C GLY A 159 4.10 -0.21 -15.28
N LEU A 160 3.99 0.65 -14.27
CA LEU A 160 4.17 0.30 -12.86
C LEU A 160 2.98 0.74 -12.01
N ALA A 161 2.52 1.99 -12.12
CA ALA A 161 1.42 2.50 -11.30
C ALA A 161 0.39 3.32 -12.08
N VAL A 162 -0.79 3.47 -11.49
CA VAL A 162 -1.89 4.27 -12.02
C VAL A 162 -2.63 5.00 -10.89
N ALA A 163 -3.04 6.24 -11.17
CA ALA A 163 -3.98 7.01 -10.35
C ALA A 163 -5.03 7.67 -11.26
N ILE A 164 -6.22 7.90 -10.70
CA ILE A 164 -7.36 8.52 -11.38
C ILE A 164 -7.71 9.84 -10.70
N GLY A 165 -7.92 10.89 -11.48
CA GLY A 165 -8.35 12.19 -10.96
C GLY A 165 -8.76 13.14 -12.07
N ASP A 166 -9.75 13.99 -11.82
CA ASP A 166 -10.19 15.08 -12.70
C ASP A 166 -9.24 16.28 -12.53
N TYR A 167 -8.12 16.26 -13.25
CA TYR A 167 -7.07 17.26 -13.06
C TYR A 167 -7.46 18.65 -13.57
N ASN A 168 -8.51 18.73 -14.41
CA ASN A 168 -8.92 19.96 -15.08
C ASN A 168 -10.30 20.48 -14.61
N ASN A 169 -10.91 19.79 -13.64
CA ASN A 169 -12.20 20.10 -13.01
C ASN A 169 -13.43 20.06 -13.95
N ASP A 170 -13.39 19.30 -15.04
CA ASP A 170 -14.48 19.18 -16.02
C ASP A 170 -15.56 18.13 -15.67
N GLY A 171 -15.35 17.36 -14.60
CA GLY A 171 -16.25 16.31 -14.13
C GLY A 171 -15.98 14.94 -14.74
N LEU A 172 -14.85 14.75 -15.42
CA LEU A 172 -14.47 13.49 -16.06
C LEU A 172 -13.18 12.95 -15.44
N PRO A 173 -13.12 11.66 -15.07
CA PRO A 173 -11.91 11.08 -14.51
C PRO A 173 -10.83 10.92 -15.58
N ASP A 174 -9.64 11.48 -15.33
CA ASP A 174 -8.44 11.33 -16.15
C ASP A 174 -7.52 10.22 -15.60
N ILE A 175 -6.62 9.69 -16.43
CA ILE A 175 -5.71 8.59 -16.07
C ILE A 175 -4.26 9.08 -16.07
N TYR A 176 -3.56 8.92 -14.95
CA TYR A 176 -2.12 9.17 -14.88
C TYR A 176 -1.33 7.90 -14.59
N LEU A 177 -0.28 7.66 -15.38
CA LEU A 177 0.53 6.44 -15.36
C LEU A 177 1.97 6.74 -14.98
N SER A 178 2.51 5.88 -14.10
CA SER A 178 3.93 5.85 -13.75
C SER A 178 4.61 4.68 -14.45
N ASN A 179 5.69 4.99 -15.17
CA ASN A 179 6.42 4.02 -15.98
C ASN A 179 7.90 3.87 -15.57
N TYR A 180 8.53 2.77 -15.96
CA TYR A 180 9.97 2.78 -16.23
C TYR A 180 10.20 3.52 -17.56
N GLY A 181 10.73 4.75 -17.48
CA GLY A 181 10.66 5.71 -18.58
C GLY A 181 9.67 6.85 -18.31
N PRO A 182 9.22 7.58 -19.34
CA PRO A 182 8.30 8.71 -19.16
C PRO A 182 6.92 8.24 -18.69
N ASN A 183 6.34 9.01 -17.76
CA ASN A 183 4.96 8.90 -17.32
C ASN A 183 3.99 9.34 -18.43
N VAL A 184 2.71 9.01 -18.28
CA VAL A 184 1.66 9.36 -19.27
C VAL A 184 0.43 9.94 -18.56
N LEU A 185 -0.12 11.03 -19.10
CA LEU A 185 -1.39 11.60 -18.68
C LEU A 185 -2.40 11.53 -19.83
N TYR A 186 -3.49 10.81 -19.61
CA TYR A 186 -4.63 10.71 -20.53
C TYR A 186 -5.78 11.58 -20.03
N ARG A 187 -6.13 12.62 -20.77
CA ARG A 187 -7.32 13.42 -20.51
C ARG A 187 -8.57 12.76 -21.12
N ASN A 188 -9.61 12.55 -20.33
CA ASN A 188 -10.90 12.08 -20.78
C ASN A 188 -11.59 13.15 -21.64
N ASN A 189 -12.14 12.77 -22.79
CA ASN A 189 -12.82 13.69 -23.70
C ASN A 189 -14.34 13.74 -23.48
N GLY A 190 -14.89 12.87 -22.62
CA GLY A 190 -16.33 12.81 -22.29
C GLY A 190 -17.18 12.08 -23.33
N ASP A 191 -16.56 11.48 -24.34
CA ASP A 191 -17.20 10.68 -25.40
C ASP A 191 -16.76 9.21 -25.39
N GLY A 192 -16.15 8.79 -24.27
CA GLY A 192 -15.56 7.47 -24.09
C GLY A 192 -14.15 7.31 -24.70
N THR A 193 -13.55 8.41 -25.17
CA THR A 193 -12.16 8.45 -25.65
C THR A 193 -11.27 9.31 -24.76
N PHE A 194 -9.96 9.10 -24.86
CA PHE A 194 -8.94 9.85 -24.15
C PHE A 194 -7.92 10.46 -25.11
N THR A 195 -7.31 11.56 -24.68
CA THR A 195 -6.20 12.22 -25.37
C THR A 195 -4.94 12.14 -24.49
N ASP A 196 -3.83 11.63 -25.03
CA ASP A 196 -2.53 11.77 -24.38
C ASP A 196 -2.12 13.26 -24.40
N VAL A 197 -2.12 13.87 -23.22
CA VAL A 197 -1.76 15.27 -22.99
C VAL A 197 -0.41 15.41 -22.29
N THR A 198 0.34 14.33 -22.11
CA THR A 198 1.57 14.29 -21.30
C THR A 198 2.55 15.41 -21.61
N ALA A 199 2.82 15.63 -22.91
CA ALA A 199 3.76 16.66 -23.36
C ALA A 199 3.19 18.08 -23.18
N ALA A 200 1.89 18.25 -23.38
CA ALA A 200 1.22 19.54 -23.20
C ALA A 200 1.09 19.91 -21.71
N ALA A 201 0.91 18.92 -20.86
CA ALA A 201 0.79 19.06 -19.41
C ALA A 201 2.14 19.17 -18.69
N GLU A 202 3.26 18.84 -19.34
CA GLU A 202 4.62 18.90 -18.78
C GLU A 202 4.89 17.87 -17.64
N VAL A 203 4.25 16.70 -17.70
CA VAL A 203 4.28 15.69 -16.61
C VAL A 203 5.02 14.39 -16.96
N ALA A 204 5.71 14.32 -18.09
CA ALA A 204 6.41 13.10 -18.53
C ALA A 204 7.49 12.63 -17.53
N THR A 205 8.24 13.57 -16.96
CA THR A 205 9.30 13.32 -15.98
C THR A 205 9.50 14.55 -15.09
N GLY A 206 10.11 14.37 -13.92
CA GLY A 206 10.67 15.49 -13.16
C GLY A 206 11.75 16.23 -13.97
N ARG A 207 11.93 17.52 -13.71
CA ARG A 207 12.79 18.45 -14.46
C ARG A 207 14.25 17.98 -14.52
N ASP A 208 14.74 17.30 -13.50
CA ASP A 208 16.12 16.83 -13.35
C ASP A 208 16.27 15.30 -13.29
N ILE A 209 15.19 14.58 -13.64
CA ILE A 209 15.18 13.11 -13.71
C ILE A 209 15.09 12.66 -15.17
N PRO A 210 16.21 12.20 -15.77
CA PRO A 210 16.21 11.66 -17.12
C PRO A 210 15.37 10.38 -17.24
N ALA A 211 14.53 10.33 -18.27
CA ALA A 211 13.61 9.22 -18.51
C ALA A 211 14.31 7.86 -18.61
N GLU A 212 15.50 7.78 -19.22
CA GLU A 212 16.22 6.53 -19.48
C GLU A 212 16.63 5.75 -18.22
N ARG A 213 16.63 6.42 -17.06
CA ARG A 213 17.02 5.83 -15.78
C ARG A 213 15.94 5.90 -14.71
N LYS A 214 14.77 6.46 -15.02
CA LYS A 214 13.67 6.65 -14.07
C LYS A 214 12.86 5.36 -13.92
N VAL A 215 12.95 4.72 -12.76
CA VAL A 215 11.99 3.69 -12.35
C VAL A 215 10.90 4.36 -11.53
N GLY A 216 9.74 4.62 -12.13
CA GLY A 216 8.58 5.13 -11.40
C GLY A 216 8.04 4.11 -10.41
N ALA A 217 7.20 4.57 -9.48
CA ALA A 217 6.38 3.69 -8.65
C ALA A 217 5.03 4.35 -8.38
N GLY A 218 4.50 4.27 -7.16
CA GLY A 218 3.16 4.78 -6.81
C GLY A 218 2.93 6.25 -7.20
N VAL A 219 1.69 6.55 -7.55
CA VAL A 219 1.22 7.89 -7.94
C VAL A 219 -0.09 8.20 -7.22
N CYS A 220 -0.27 9.47 -6.86
CA CYS A 220 -1.48 10.01 -6.23
C CYS A 220 -1.80 11.36 -6.85
N PHE A 221 -3.11 11.64 -7.00
CA PHE A 221 -3.57 13.03 -7.08
C PHE A 221 -3.84 13.55 -5.67
N LEU A 222 -3.57 14.82 -5.44
CA LEU A 222 -3.76 15.54 -4.17
C LEU A 222 -4.02 17.02 -4.46
N ASP A 223 -4.51 17.79 -3.49
CA ASP A 223 -4.68 19.24 -3.60
C ASP A 223 -3.89 19.87 -2.45
N PHE A 224 -2.56 19.94 -2.59
CA PHE A 224 -1.68 20.16 -1.43
C PHE A 224 -1.67 21.61 -0.95
N ASP A 225 -2.08 22.56 -1.79
CA ASP A 225 -2.17 23.98 -1.43
C ASP A 225 -3.62 24.48 -1.29
N ALA A 226 -4.59 23.57 -1.38
CA ALA A 226 -6.02 23.81 -1.21
C ALA A 226 -6.57 24.87 -2.18
N ASP A 227 -6.07 24.88 -3.42
CA ASP A 227 -6.49 25.79 -4.47
C ASP A 227 -7.66 25.25 -5.31
N GLY A 228 -8.03 23.99 -5.11
CA GLY A 228 -9.13 23.31 -5.78
C GLY A 228 -8.71 22.60 -7.09
N ASN A 229 -7.43 22.59 -7.45
CA ASN A 229 -6.91 21.83 -8.59
C ASN A 229 -6.12 20.63 -8.09
N LEU A 230 -6.29 19.47 -8.73
CA LEU A 230 -5.50 18.30 -8.37
C LEU A 230 -4.07 18.42 -8.91
N ASP A 231 -3.12 18.41 -8.00
CA ASP A 231 -1.70 18.18 -8.16
C ASP A 231 -1.37 16.70 -8.32
N ILE A 232 -0.11 16.38 -8.61
CA ILE A 232 0.35 14.99 -8.74
C ILE A 232 1.60 14.76 -7.91
N TYR A 233 1.55 13.76 -7.04
CA TYR A 233 2.73 13.20 -6.37
C TYR A 233 3.14 11.88 -7.06
N CYS A 234 4.42 11.72 -7.39
CA CYS A 234 4.96 10.50 -7.97
C CYS A 234 6.17 10.01 -7.18
N SER A 235 6.09 8.80 -6.63
CA SER A 235 7.27 8.16 -6.06
C SER A 235 8.17 7.55 -7.14
N ASN A 236 9.47 7.48 -6.86
CA ASN A 236 10.45 6.81 -7.69
C ASN A 236 11.17 5.71 -6.90
N TYR A 237 11.26 4.52 -7.49
CA TYR A 237 11.88 3.39 -6.83
C TYR A 237 13.41 3.47 -6.81
N MET A 238 14.02 3.75 -7.96
CA MET A 238 15.48 3.82 -8.06
C MET A 238 15.95 4.38 -9.40
N ARG A 239 17.27 4.52 -9.51
CA ARG A 239 17.98 4.83 -10.75
C ARG A 239 18.48 3.55 -11.41
N PHE A 240 17.89 3.16 -12.53
CA PHE A 240 18.25 1.91 -13.21
C PHE A 240 18.36 2.04 -14.72
N THR A 241 19.44 1.49 -15.27
CA THR A 241 19.61 1.22 -16.70
C THR A 241 20.01 -0.23 -16.90
N PHE A 242 19.65 -0.81 -18.05
CA PHE A 242 19.96 -2.21 -18.35
C PHE A 242 21.45 -2.56 -18.35
N SER A 243 22.34 -1.57 -18.50
CA SER A 243 23.80 -1.77 -18.41
C SER A 243 24.28 -2.07 -16.99
N GLN A 244 23.49 -1.68 -15.98
CA GLN A 244 23.76 -1.92 -14.56
C GLN A 244 23.21 -3.27 -14.09
N ASN A 245 22.50 -4.03 -14.93
CA ASN A 245 21.88 -5.29 -14.53
C ASN A 245 22.91 -6.28 -13.97
N ARG A 246 22.58 -6.85 -12.82
CA ARG A 246 23.35 -7.89 -12.15
C ARG A 246 22.38 -8.95 -11.66
N VAL A 247 22.81 -10.20 -11.72
CA VAL A 247 22.06 -11.34 -11.17
C VAL A 247 22.90 -11.90 -10.02
N PRO A 248 22.66 -11.47 -8.77
CA PRO A 248 23.37 -12.01 -7.63
C PRO A 248 23.14 -13.52 -7.52
N VAL A 249 24.19 -14.24 -7.13
CA VAL A 249 24.13 -15.68 -6.86
C VAL A 249 24.44 -15.88 -5.39
N VAL A 250 23.43 -16.34 -4.64
CA VAL A 250 23.53 -16.60 -3.20
C VAL A 250 23.37 -18.11 -3.00
N ASP A 251 24.34 -18.74 -2.35
CA ASP A 251 24.39 -20.19 -2.16
C ASP A 251 24.23 -20.99 -3.46
N GLY A 252 24.77 -20.46 -4.56
CA GLY A 252 24.67 -21.09 -5.89
C GLY A 252 23.35 -20.87 -6.61
N ILE A 253 22.40 -20.12 -6.03
CA ILE A 253 21.09 -19.86 -6.59
C ILE A 253 21.03 -18.41 -7.12
N PRO A 254 20.70 -18.19 -8.41
CA PRO A 254 20.50 -16.86 -8.95
C PRO A 254 19.24 -16.22 -8.37
N ARG A 255 19.32 -14.95 -7.97
CA ARG A 255 18.20 -14.15 -7.44
C ARG A 255 18.11 -12.82 -8.16
N TYR A 256 16.97 -12.14 -8.02
CA TYR A 256 16.89 -10.74 -8.43
C TYR A 256 17.81 -9.86 -7.57
N SER A 257 18.36 -8.81 -8.16
CA SER A 257 18.99 -7.74 -7.39
C SER A 257 17.96 -7.01 -6.54
N GLY A 258 18.40 -6.46 -5.41
CA GLY A 258 17.55 -5.66 -4.52
C GLY A 258 17.72 -4.15 -4.77
N PRO A 259 16.83 -3.31 -4.23
CA PRO A 259 16.92 -1.86 -4.38
C PRO A 259 18.19 -1.25 -3.77
N LYS A 260 18.81 -1.91 -2.78
CA LYS A 260 20.10 -1.50 -2.21
C LYS A 260 21.29 -1.66 -3.17
N ASP A 261 21.12 -2.39 -4.28
CA ASP A 261 22.14 -2.53 -5.31
C ASP A 261 22.23 -1.31 -6.25
N PHE A 262 21.28 -0.38 -6.14
CA PHE A 262 21.15 0.79 -7.02
C PHE A 262 21.03 2.09 -6.21
N ASP A 263 21.32 3.21 -6.88
CA ASP A 263 21.16 4.53 -6.27
C ASP A 263 19.66 4.89 -6.16
N PRO A 264 19.21 5.43 -5.02
CA PRO A 264 17.85 5.93 -4.88
C PRO A 264 17.63 7.19 -5.76
N GLU A 265 16.37 7.44 -6.12
CA GLU A 265 15.93 8.70 -6.74
C GLU A 265 15.06 9.47 -5.74
N HIS A 266 14.87 10.78 -5.96
CA HIS A 266 13.86 11.51 -5.20
C HIS A 266 12.49 11.39 -5.89
N ASP A 267 11.45 11.65 -5.12
CA ASP A 267 10.08 11.69 -5.61
C ASP A 267 9.79 13.04 -6.30
N ILE A 268 8.70 13.09 -7.08
CA ILE A 268 8.29 14.25 -7.86
C ILE A 268 6.97 14.78 -7.32
N LEU A 269 6.88 16.09 -7.13
CA LEU A 269 5.64 16.83 -6.88
C LEU A 269 5.39 17.82 -8.03
N PHE A 270 4.31 17.61 -8.75
CA PHE A 270 3.83 18.46 -9.81
C PHE A 270 2.67 19.33 -9.30
N HIS A 271 2.87 20.64 -9.28
CA HIS A 271 1.83 21.62 -8.96
C HIS A 271 1.03 21.97 -10.22
N ASN A 272 -0.28 21.80 -10.18
CA ASN A 272 -1.20 22.14 -11.24
C ASN A 272 -1.38 23.66 -11.35
N ARG A 273 -1.13 24.24 -12.53
CA ARG A 273 -1.22 25.70 -12.72
C ARG A 273 -2.65 26.19 -12.98
N GLY A 274 -3.62 25.29 -13.05
CA GLY A 274 -5.02 25.59 -13.40
C GLY A 274 -5.27 25.91 -14.87
N ASP A 275 -4.24 25.82 -15.72
CA ASP A 275 -4.32 26.04 -17.18
C ASP A 275 -4.13 24.75 -18.00
N GLY A 276 -4.15 23.59 -17.31
CA GLY A 276 -3.91 22.27 -17.87
C GLY A 276 -2.43 21.89 -17.96
N THR A 277 -1.52 22.71 -17.41
CA THR A 277 -0.09 22.42 -17.31
C THR A 277 0.37 22.31 -15.86
N PHE A 278 1.51 21.66 -15.64
CA PHE A 278 2.07 21.42 -14.31
C PHE A 278 3.49 21.98 -14.16
N ALA A 279 3.81 22.43 -12.96
CA ALA A 279 5.17 22.77 -12.55
C ALA A 279 5.75 21.67 -11.65
N ASP A 280 6.90 21.11 -12.02
CA ASP A 280 7.72 20.38 -11.05
C ASP A 280 8.23 21.36 -9.98
N VAL A 281 7.69 21.21 -8.77
CA VAL A 281 8.03 21.99 -7.57
C VAL A 281 8.78 21.16 -6.54
N SER A 282 9.23 19.95 -6.88
CA SER A 282 9.80 18.97 -5.93
C SER A 282 10.94 19.54 -5.08
N GLN A 283 11.83 20.33 -5.70
CA GLN A 283 12.95 20.96 -5.01
C GLN A 283 12.51 22.10 -4.10
N ASP A 284 11.57 22.92 -4.57
CA ASP A 284 11.09 24.08 -3.84
C ASP A 284 10.22 23.66 -2.65
N ALA A 285 9.37 22.64 -2.84
CA ALA A 285 8.51 22.07 -1.82
C ALA A 285 9.28 21.30 -0.73
N GLY A 286 10.52 20.89 -1.00
CA GLY A 286 11.37 20.16 -0.04
C GLY A 286 11.39 18.65 -0.24
N ILE A 287 10.54 18.11 -1.12
CA ILE A 287 10.46 16.69 -1.47
C ILE A 287 11.79 16.17 -2.02
N ALA A 288 12.40 16.89 -2.98
CA ALA A 288 13.61 16.43 -3.68
C ALA A 288 14.89 16.37 -2.80
N GLN A 289 14.81 16.87 -1.56
CA GLN A 289 15.90 16.78 -0.59
C GLN A 289 16.10 15.36 -0.06
N TYR A 290 15.06 14.53 -0.16
CA TYR A 290 15.04 13.15 0.33
C TYR A 290 15.06 12.19 -0.84
N ARG A 291 15.79 11.09 -0.67
CA ARG A 291 15.98 10.06 -1.71
C ARG A 291 15.72 8.71 -1.08
N GLY A 292 14.78 8.00 -1.66
CA GLY A 292 14.25 6.75 -1.14
C GLY A 292 14.16 5.69 -2.21
N THR A 293 13.55 4.59 -1.84
CA THR A 293 13.20 3.50 -2.73
C THR A 293 11.68 3.40 -2.75
N GLY A 294 11.06 4.52 -3.13
CA GLY A 294 9.64 4.78 -2.98
C GLY A 294 8.81 3.77 -3.79
N MET A 295 7.76 3.25 -3.17
CA MET A 295 6.80 2.34 -3.79
C MET A 295 5.37 2.82 -3.52
N GLY A 296 4.66 2.15 -2.62
CA GLY A 296 3.32 2.52 -2.17
C GLY A 296 3.34 3.89 -1.51
N ILE A 297 2.34 4.69 -1.86
CA ILE A 297 2.13 6.01 -1.32
C ILE A 297 0.65 6.18 -0.98
N ILE A 298 0.37 7.06 -0.03
CA ILE A 298 -0.97 7.55 0.25
C ILE A 298 -0.88 9.02 0.66
N CYS A 299 -1.81 9.81 0.14
CA CYS A 299 -1.99 11.22 0.51
C CYS A 299 -3.21 11.33 1.42
N LEU A 300 -3.02 11.93 2.59
CA LEU A 300 -4.06 12.08 3.61
C LEU A 300 -3.73 13.16 4.64
N ASP A 301 -4.73 13.63 5.38
CA ASP A 301 -4.57 14.50 6.56
C ASP A 301 -4.30 13.62 7.80
N TYR A 302 -3.03 13.22 8.00
CA TYR A 302 -2.68 12.19 9.00
C TYR A 302 -2.64 12.72 10.43
N ASP A 303 -2.44 14.03 10.61
CA ASP A 303 -2.37 14.70 11.91
C ASP A 303 -3.61 15.56 12.24
N ASP A 304 -4.62 15.55 11.36
CA ASP A 304 -5.93 16.20 11.48
C ASP A 304 -5.85 17.73 11.53
N ASP A 305 -4.83 18.33 10.91
CA ASP A 305 -4.63 19.79 10.87
C ASP A 305 -5.39 20.48 9.71
N GLY A 306 -5.88 19.70 8.75
CA GLY A 306 -6.73 20.14 7.65
C GLY A 306 -6.01 20.36 6.31
N ASP A 307 -4.71 20.11 6.22
CA ASP A 307 -3.99 20.02 4.94
C ASP A 307 -3.68 18.56 4.56
N THR A 308 -3.19 18.35 3.33
CA THR A 308 -2.89 17.01 2.81
C THR A 308 -1.40 16.73 2.89
N ASP A 309 -1.06 15.65 3.58
CA ASP A 309 0.29 15.13 3.73
C ASP A 309 0.57 13.97 2.77
N VAL A 310 1.81 13.48 2.79
CA VAL A 310 2.22 12.33 1.97
C VAL A 310 2.99 11.30 2.80
N VAL A 311 2.52 10.05 2.81
CA VAL A 311 3.24 8.92 3.40
C VAL A 311 3.82 8.05 2.30
N VAL A 312 5.12 7.76 2.36
CA VAL A 312 5.86 7.01 1.33
C VAL A 312 6.54 5.78 1.92
N MET A 313 6.18 4.61 1.38
CA MET A 313 6.83 3.34 1.68
C MET A 313 8.12 3.22 0.89
N ASN A 314 9.24 3.02 1.59
CA ASN A 314 10.54 2.83 0.96
C ASN A 314 11.05 1.39 1.13
N ASP A 315 11.22 0.68 0.03
CA ASP A 315 11.64 -0.73 0.04
C ASP A 315 13.11 -0.89 0.50
N LEU A 316 13.30 -1.59 1.60
CA LEU A 316 14.57 -1.78 2.31
C LEU A 316 15.22 -0.45 2.75
N ARG A 317 14.49 0.65 2.88
CA ARG A 317 14.99 1.91 3.43
C ARG A 317 13.99 2.47 4.44
N ARG A 318 14.35 3.55 5.14
CA ARG A 318 13.41 4.22 6.05
C ARG A 318 12.24 4.82 5.25
N ASN A 319 11.01 4.66 5.73
CA ASN A 319 9.84 5.31 5.15
C ASN A 319 9.91 6.84 5.30
N PHE A 320 9.12 7.57 4.51
CA PHE A 320 8.93 9.01 4.67
C PHE A 320 7.48 9.34 5.04
N VAL A 321 7.32 10.42 5.80
CA VAL A 321 6.08 11.13 6.07
C VAL A 321 6.43 12.58 5.80
N PHE A 322 5.83 13.16 4.79
CA PHE A 322 6.00 14.56 4.44
C PHE A 322 4.81 15.32 5.02
N GLU A 323 5.04 15.93 6.18
CA GLU A 323 4.14 16.89 6.82
C GLU A 323 4.06 18.14 5.94
N ASN A 324 2.87 18.49 5.49
CA ASN A 324 2.61 19.74 4.82
C ASN A 324 2.63 20.87 5.85
N LEU A 325 3.30 21.97 5.52
CA LEU A 325 3.47 23.11 6.43
C LEU A 325 2.63 24.31 5.97
N GLY A 326 1.78 24.10 4.97
CA GLY A 326 1.18 25.13 4.15
C GLY A 326 2.20 25.89 3.28
N GLY A 327 1.67 26.78 2.43
CA GLY A 327 2.49 27.63 1.54
C GLY A 327 3.35 26.84 0.54
N GLY A 328 2.95 25.60 0.23
CA GLY A 328 3.63 24.68 -0.68
C GLY A 328 4.99 24.20 -0.17
N LYS A 329 5.12 23.96 1.13
CA LYS A 329 6.33 23.41 1.75
C LYS A 329 6.00 22.16 2.54
N PHE A 330 6.91 21.19 2.47
CA PHE A 330 6.83 19.95 3.21
C PHE A 330 8.06 19.76 4.10
N LYS A 331 7.87 19.00 5.19
CA LYS A 331 8.93 18.56 6.09
C LYS A 331 8.84 17.06 6.30
N GLU A 332 9.97 16.36 6.14
CA GLU A 332 10.01 14.93 6.41
C GLU A 332 10.07 14.66 7.94
N THR A 333 9.09 13.91 8.45
CA THR A 333 8.86 13.67 9.89
C THR A 333 8.73 12.21 10.29
N ALA A 334 9.00 11.24 9.41
CA ALA A 334 8.69 9.82 9.64
C ALA A 334 9.34 9.24 10.90
N LEU A 335 10.53 9.73 11.28
CA LEU A 335 11.19 9.29 12.50
C LEU A 335 10.46 9.77 13.76
N ALA A 336 9.94 11.00 13.74
CA ALA A 336 9.17 11.55 14.84
C ALA A 336 7.79 10.88 14.93
N SER A 337 7.12 10.66 13.79
CA SER A 337 5.79 10.03 13.75
C SER A 337 5.79 8.54 14.06
N GLY A 338 6.96 7.87 14.07
CA GLY A 338 7.08 6.43 14.33
C GLY A 338 6.97 5.53 13.09
N VAL A 339 6.81 6.11 11.90
CA VAL A 339 6.59 5.36 10.64
C VAL A 339 7.91 5.00 9.92
N ALA A 340 9.02 5.68 10.23
CA ALA A 340 10.29 5.50 9.51
C ALA A 340 10.87 4.07 9.55
N PHE A 341 10.70 3.37 10.69
CA PHE A 341 11.29 2.06 10.96
C PHE A 341 10.28 1.17 11.70
N ASN A 342 10.58 -0.13 11.81
CA ASN A 342 9.81 -1.00 12.71
C ASN A 342 10.18 -0.78 14.20
N ILE A 343 9.48 -1.47 15.10
CA ILE A 343 9.71 -1.41 16.55
C ILE A 343 11.14 -1.80 16.99
N ASP A 344 11.87 -2.56 16.17
CA ASP A 344 13.26 -2.96 16.41
C ASP A 344 14.27 -1.94 15.82
N GLY A 345 13.80 -0.84 15.22
CA GLY A 345 14.61 0.19 14.57
C GLY A 345 15.20 -0.23 13.22
N MET A 346 14.59 -1.21 12.55
CA MET A 346 15.06 -1.76 11.27
C MET A 346 14.27 -1.22 10.08
N GLU A 347 15.00 -0.99 8.98
CA GLU A 347 14.43 -0.79 7.64
C GLU A 347 13.74 -2.06 7.18
N ARG A 348 12.70 -1.91 6.37
CA ARG A 348 11.80 -2.99 5.97
C ARG A 348 11.63 -3.04 4.47
N GLY A 349 11.20 -4.18 3.93
CA GLY A 349 10.74 -4.24 2.53
C GLY A 349 9.36 -3.63 2.34
N SER A 350 9.21 -2.32 2.58
CA SER A 350 7.94 -1.58 2.51
C SER A 350 7.50 -1.37 1.06
N MET A 351 6.33 -1.89 0.66
CA MET A 351 5.91 -1.86 -0.76
C MET A 351 4.55 -1.21 -1.00
N GLY A 352 3.56 -1.45 -0.15
CA GLY A 352 2.20 -0.91 -0.26
C GLY A 352 1.70 -0.34 1.06
N ILE A 353 0.80 0.64 0.98
CA ILE A 353 0.18 1.31 2.14
C ILE A 353 -1.27 1.68 1.84
N ASP A 354 -2.15 1.56 2.83
CA ASP A 354 -3.51 2.10 2.80
C ASP A 354 -3.87 2.69 4.17
N ALA A 355 -4.91 3.51 4.21
CA ALA A 355 -5.36 4.18 5.42
C ALA A 355 -6.84 3.95 5.70
N ALA A 356 -7.18 3.81 6.98
CA ALA A 356 -8.55 3.66 7.46
C ALA A 356 -8.61 3.83 8.98
N ASP A 357 -9.71 4.38 9.50
CA ASP A 357 -10.07 4.26 10.91
C ASP A 357 -10.51 2.80 11.18
N PHE A 358 -9.64 1.96 11.78
CA PHE A 358 -9.92 0.53 11.94
C PHE A 358 -10.68 0.22 13.23
N ASP A 359 -10.62 1.09 14.24
CA ASP A 359 -11.26 0.88 15.54
C ASP A 359 -12.42 1.83 15.84
N ASN A 360 -12.75 2.71 14.89
CA ASN A 360 -13.80 3.73 14.95
C ASN A 360 -13.54 4.80 16.03
N ASP A 361 -12.28 5.17 16.27
CA ASP A 361 -11.91 6.24 17.19
C ASP A 361 -11.95 7.65 16.55
N GLY A 362 -12.05 7.71 15.22
CA GLY A 362 -12.15 8.92 14.41
C GLY A 362 -10.82 9.40 13.81
N LEU A 363 -9.74 8.67 14.01
CA LEU A 363 -8.42 8.92 13.41
C LEU A 363 -8.13 7.87 12.33
N LEU A 364 -7.45 8.27 11.26
CA LEU A 364 -7.07 7.33 10.20
C LEU A 364 -5.76 6.63 10.58
N ASP A 365 -5.80 5.30 10.60
CA ASP A 365 -4.66 4.42 10.83
C ASP A 365 -3.98 4.05 9.52
N LEU A 366 -2.76 3.50 9.59
CA LEU A 366 -2.04 3.05 8.40
C LEU A 366 -1.77 1.56 8.46
N TYR A 367 -1.90 0.87 7.33
CA TYR A 367 -1.43 -0.51 7.18
C TYR A 367 -0.41 -0.63 6.06
N GLN A 368 0.75 -1.17 6.39
CA GLN A 368 1.89 -1.29 5.51
C GLN A 368 2.21 -2.77 5.20
N THR A 369 2.46 -3.09 3.93
CA THR A 369 3.03 -4.40 3.53
C THR A 369 4.53 -4.50 3.74
N ALA A 370 5.04 -5.74 3.67
CA ALA A 370 6.44 -6.03 3.95
C ALA A 370 6.98 -7.23 3.16
N TYR A 371 8.29 -7.41 3.17
CA TYR A 371 8.95 -8.58 2.58
C TYR A 371 8.74 -9.89 3.38
N SER A 372 9.10 -11.02 2.78
CA SER A 372 9.08 -12.33 3.45
C SER A 372 9.92 -12.33 4.73
N LYS A 373 9.45 -13.03 5.77
CA LYS A 373 10.01 -13.10 7.13
C LYS A 373 9.99 -11.77 7.88
N GLU A 374 9.09 -10.90 7.48
CA GLU A 374 8.76 -9.67 8.19
C GLU A 374 7.22 -9.53 8.28
N LEU A 375 6.67 -9.16 9.45
CA LEU A 375 5.21 -8.99 9.61
C LEU A 375 4.75 -7.69 8.96
N PRO A 376 3.63 -7.57 8.22
CA PRO A 376 3.12 -6.23 7.85
C PRO A 376 2.91 -5.37 9.12
N THR A 377 2.84 -4.05 8.99
CA THR A 377 2.65 -3.16 10.15
C THR A 377 1.29 -2.48 10.12
N LEU A 378 0.51 -2.65 11.18
CA LEU A 378 -0.65 -1.81 11.50
C LEU A 378 -0.21 -0.71 12.47
N TYR A 379 -0.24 0.53 12.00
CA TYR A 379 0.08 1.74 12.74
C TYR A 379 -1.21 2.35 13.29
N HIS A 380 -1.43 2.28 14.61
CA HIS A 380 -2.55 2.95 15.27
C HIS A 380 -2.22 4.44 15.45
N ASN A 381 -3.06 5.32 14.94
CA ASN A 381 -2.91 6.76 15.05
C ASN A 381 -3.26 7.21 16.48
N LEU A 382 -2.30 7.83 17.15
CA LEU A 382 -2.45 8.31 18.53
C LEU A 382 -2.92 9.78 18.60
N GLY A 383 -3.12 10.41 17.44
CA GLY A 383 -3.30 11.86 17.28
C GLY A 383 -1.97 12.61 17.24
N ASP A 384 -2.04 13.90 16.91
CA ASP A 384 -0.89 14.81 16.81
C ASP A 384 0.25 14.28 15.91
N GLY A 385 -0.10 13.53 14.86
CA GLY A 385 0.84 12.98 13.88
C GLY A 385 1.72 11.83 14.38
N MET A 386 1.30 11.11 15.42
CA MET A 386 2.06 10.02 16.04
C MET A 386 1.39 8.67 15.84
N PHE A 387 2.18 7.63 15.59
CA PHE A 387 1.69 6.26 15.42
C PHE A 387 2.37 5.24 16.35
N ASP A 388 1.64 4.19 16.72
CA ASP A 388 2.17 2.99 17.40
C ASP A 388 2.00 1.73 16.55
N ASP A 389 2.98 0.82 16.59
CA ASP A 389 2.88 -0.48 15.92
C ASP A 389 2.08 -1.47 16.79
N VAL A 390 0.80 -1.62 16.47
CA VAL A 390 -0.14 -2.49 17.19
C VAL A 390 -0.29 -3.87 16.52
N THR A 391 0.55 -4.22 15.54
CA THR A 391 0.40 -5.43 14.72
C THR A 391 0.31 -6.70 15.55
N ARG A 392 1.20 -6.83 16.55
CA ARG A 392 1.31 -8.06 17.36
C ARG A 392 0.18 -8.18 18.37
N THR A 393 -0.28 -7.07 18.91
CA THR A 393 -1.34 -7.03 19.93
C THR A 393 -2.71 -7.24 19.32
N THR A 394 -2.95 -6.69 18.12
CA THR A 394 -4.20 -6.89 17.38
C THR A 394 -4.19 -8.19 16.56
N GLY A 395 -3.03 -8.73 16.18
CA GLY A 395 -2.95 -9.90 15.31
C GLY A 395 -3.05 -9.56 13.82
N ALA A 396 -2.89 -8.30 13.44
CA ALA A 396 -2.94 -7.82 12.05
C ALA A 396 -1.83 -8.37 11.12
N GLY A 397 -0.96 -9.26 11.62
CA GLY A 397 0.03 -9.99 10.82
C GLY A 397 -0.23 -11.51 10.72
N ALA A 398 -1.38 -12.00 11.18
CA ALA A 398 -1.66 -13.43 11.28
C ALA A 398 -1.61 -14.14 9.91
N GLY A 399 -0.69 -15.11 9.77
CA GLY A 399 -0.53 -15.89 8.52
C GLY A 399 0.31 -15.20 7.43
N LEU A 400 0.84 -14.01 7.67
CA LEU A 400 1.54 -13.21 6.66
C LEU A 400 3.07 -13.27 6.76
N TYR A 401 3.63 -13.76 7.87
CA TYR A 401 5.07 -13.76 8.12
C TYR A 401 5.91 -14.43 7.01
N PRO A 402 5.57 -15.62 6.47
CA PRO A 402 6.42 -16.29 5.47
C PRO A 402 6.38 -15.63 4.09
N HIS A 403 5.38 -14.80 3.82
CA HIS A 403 5.06 -14.37 2.46
C HIS A 403 5.56 -12.95 2.18
N VAL A 404 5.79 -12.67 0.89
CA VAL A 404 5.95 -11.29 0.39
C VAL A 404 4.56 -10.74 0.16
N LYS A 405 4.28 -9.56 0.72
CA LYS A 405 2.98 -8.89 0.67
C LYS A 405 3.11 -7.69 -0.26
N TRP A 406 2.18 -7.51 -1.18
CA TRP A 406 2.22 -6.44 -2.20
C TRP A 406 1.05 -5.47 -2.03
N GLY A 407 0.01 -5.61 -2.84
CA GLY A 407 -1.23 -4.85 -2.73
C GLY A 407 -2.02 -5.19 -1.47
N LEU A 408 -2.73 -4.19 -0.98
CA LEU A 408 -3.56 -4.29 0.21
C LEU A 408 -4.72 -3.30 0.09
N GLY A 409 -5.75 -3.49 0.91
CA GLY A 409 -6.75 -2.46 1.15
C GLY A 409 -7.58 -2.77 2.40
N PHE A 410 -8.15 -1.72 2.98
CA PHE A 410 -9.20 -1.82 3.98
C PHE A 410 -10.59 -1.86 3.34
N ALA A 411 -11.44 -2.78 3.79
CA ALA A 411 -12.85 -2.83 3.37
C ALA A 411 -13.70 -3.57 4.41
N ASP A 412 -14.92 -3.12 4.66
CA ASP A 412 -15.87 -3.87 5.49
C ASP A 412 -16.60 -4.90 4.61
N PHE A 413 -16.15 -6.16 4.63
CA PHE A 413 -16.69 -7.19 3.71
C PHE A 413 -18.04 -7.77 4.17
N ASP A 414 -18.37 -7.67 5.46
CA ASP A 414 -19.63 -8.18 6.02
C ASP A 414 -20.60 -7.07 6.46
N ASN A 415 -20.24 -5.80 6.22
CA ASN A 415 -20.97 -4.59 6.59
C ASN A 415 -21.22 -4.45 8.10
N ASP A 416 -20.40 -5.07 8.95
CA ASP A 416 -20.61 -5.08 10.41
C ASP A 416 -20.18 -3.79 11.14
N GLY A 417 -19.63 -2.84 10.40
CA GLY A 417 -19.17 -1.54 10.88
C GLY A 417 -17.67 -1.46 11.16
N TYR A 418 -16.90 -2.50 10.83
CA TYR A 418 -15.47 -2.54 11.05
C TYR A 418 -14.74 -3.00 9.80
N ARG A 419 -13.80 -2.19 9.31
CA ARG A 419 -13.03 -2.50 8.11
C ARG A 419 -12.09 -3.68 8.37
N ASP A 420 -12.22 -4.70 7.53
CA ASP A 420 -11.31 -5.84 7.41
C ASP A 420 -10.09 -5.47 6.55
N LEU A 421 -9.11 -6.38 6.52
CA LEU A 421 -7.92 -6.26 5.66
C LEU A 421 -7.90 -7.34 4.59
N TYR A 422 -7.63 -6.92 3.35
CA TYR A 422 -7.22 -7.81 2.26
C TYR A 422 -5.74 -7.59 1.93
N VAL A 423 -4.98 -8.66 1.75
CA VAL A 423 -3.54 -8.60 1.43
C VAL A 423 -3.20 -9.57 0.29
N ALA A 424 -2.69 -9.01 -0.81
CA ALA A 424 -2.16 -9.77 -1.93
C ALA A 424 -0.76 -10.32 -1.63
N ASN A 425 -0.58 -11.62 -1.88
CA ASN A 425 0.66 -12.33 -1.60
C ASN A 425 1.28 -12.89 -2.90
N GLY A 426 2.60 -12.95 -2.93
CA GLY A 426 3.33 -13.54 -4.07
C GLY A 426 4.81 -13.28 -3.98
N HIS A 427 5.64 -14.33 -4.08
CA HIS A 427 7.09 -14.13 -4.02
C HIS A 427 7.62 -13.49 -5.31
N LEU A 428 8.73 -12.77 -5.24
CA LEU A 428 9.39 -12.20 -6.42
C LEU A 428 10.27 -13.23 -7.16
N ASP A 429 10.98 -14.07 -6.42
CA ASP A 429 11.78 -15.16 -6.99
C ASP A 429 10.90 -16.37 -7.36
N ASP A 430 10.81 -16.65 -8.66
CA ASP A 430 10.17 -17.85 -9.21
C ASP A 430 10.86 -19.17 -8.79
N ASN A 431 12.09 -19.08 -8.31
CA ASN A 431 12.91 -20.17 -7.81
C ASN A 431 13.04 -20.19 -6.28
N VAL A 432 12.13 -19.52 -5.55
CA VAL A 432 12.15 -19.45 -4.07
C VAL A 432 12.18 -20.82 -3.38
N HIS A 433 11.53 -21.83 -3.98
CA HIS A 433 11.50 -23.21 -3.47
C HIS A 433 12.89 -23.86 -3.34
N LEU A 434 13.93 -23.28 -3.94
CA LEU A 434 15.31 -23.75 -3.82
C LEU A 434 16.00 -23.30 -2.52
N PHE A 435 15.46 -22.29 -1.82
CA PHE A 435 16.10 -21.71 -0.63
C PHE A 435 15.14 -21.34 0.51
N ASP A 436 13.83 -21.43 0.31
CA ASP A 436 12.83 -21.24 1.35
C ASP A 436 11.69 -22.25 1.19
N ASP A 437 11.46 -23.06 2.21
CA ASP A 437 10.40 -24.07 2.26
C ASP A 437 9.13 -23.58 2.98
N THR A 438 9.14 -22.34 3.47
CA THR A 438 8.00 -21.72 4.18
C THR A 438 7.07 -20.93 3.25
N THR A 439 7.47 -20.73 1.99
CA THR A 439 6.68 -20.02 0.98
C THR A 439 6.94 -20.54 -0.44
N THR A 440 6.21 -20.00 -1.41
CA THR A 440 6.18 -20.39 -2.81
C THR A 440 6.05 -19.14 -3.68
N TYR A 441 6.33 -19.25 -4.97
CA TYR A 441 6.11 -18.14 -5.89
C TYR A 441 4.64 -17.74 -5.99
N TYR A 442 3.77 -18.75 -6.08
CA TYR A 442 2.32 -18.61 -6.05
C TYR A 442 1.80 -18.82 -4.63
N VAL A 443 1.12 -17.82 -4.09
CA VAL A 443 0.63 -17.80 -2.71
C VAL A 443 -0.83 -17.39 -2.71
N ARG A 444 -1.59 -17.93 -1.77
CA ARG A 444 -2.96 -17.49 -1.51
C ARG A 444 -2.98 -16.09 -0.89
N ASN A 445 -3.89 -15.23 -1.34
CA ASN A 445 -4.14 -13.92 -0.73
C ASN A 445 -4.83 -14.07 0.65
N THR A 446 -4.64 -13.10 1.54
CA THR A 446 -5.09 -13.19 2.93
C THR A 446 -6.22 -12.21 3.22
N VAL A 447 -7.24 -12.68 3.93
CA VAL A 447 -8.29 -11.83 4.53
C VAL A 447 -8.18 -11.92 6.04
N LEU A 448 -8.07 -10.77 6.69
CA LEU A 448 -8.10 -10.64 8.14
C LEU A 448 -9.38 -9.91 8.55
N ARG A 449 -10.28 -10.62 9.24
CA ARG A 449 -11.52 -10.05 9.74
C ARG A 449 -11.25 -9.18 10.97
N ASN A 450 -11.76 -7.97 10.98
CA ASN A 450 -11.67 -7.06 12.11
C ASN A 450 -12.75 -7.42 13.15
N LEU A 451 -12.32 -7.71 14.37
CA LEU A 451 -13.21 -8.06 15.47
C LEU A 451 -13.40 -6.84 16.36
N ARG A 452 -14.18 -5.90 15.83
CA ARG A 452 -14.65 -4.69 16.51
C ARG A 452 -13.54 -3.75 16.99
N GLY A 453 -12.53 -3.52 16.16
CA GLY A 453 -11.41 -2.62 16.46
C GLY A 453 -10.39 -3.18 17.45
N GLN A 454 -10.57 -4.41 17.95
CA GLN A 454 -9.70 -4.94 19.01
C GLN A 454 -8.63 -5.89 18.48
N ARG A 455 -9.00 -6.73 17.51
CA ARG A 455 -8.12 -7.76 16.98
C ARG A 455 -8.52 -8.13 15.56
N PHE A 456 -7.56 -8.64 14.81
CA PHE A 456 -7.74 -9.22 13.50
C PHE A 456 -7.65 -10.75 13.56
N LEU A 457 -8.57 -11.43 12.89
CA LEU A 457 -8.57 -12.89 12.75
C LEU A 457 -8.34 -13.26 11.30
N ASN A 458 -7.33 -14.09 11.02
CA ASN A 458 -7.18 -14.65 9.68
C ASN A 458 -8.33 -15.62 9.38
N VAL A 459 -9.16 -15.25 8.41
CA VAL A 459 -10.36 -15.99 8.00
C VAL A 459 -10.25 -16.53 6.58
N SER A 460 -9.05 -16.50 5.99
CA SER A 460 -8.83 -16.86 4.58
C SER A 460 -9.34 -18.26 4.22
N ASP A 461 -9.29 -19.22 5.15
CA ASP A 461 -9.80 -20.59 4.97
C ASP A 461 -11.33 -20.70 5.08
N GLN A 462 -12.03 -19.62 5.42
CA GLN A 462 -13.46 -19.57 5.69
C GLN A 462 -14.23 -18.68 4.71
N CYS A 463 -13.53 -17.96 3.83
CA CYS A 463 -14.11 -16.97 2.93
C CYS A 463 -14.72 -17.55 1.64
N GLY A 464 -14.89 -18.87 1.49
CA GLY A 464 -15.39 -19.45 0.23
C GLY A 464 -14.28 -19.70 -0.80
N ASP A 465 -14.63 -19.72 -2.10
CA ASP A 465 -13.70 -20.06 -3.18
C ASP A 465 -13.01 -18.83 -3.82
N GLY A 466 -13.40 -17.61 -3.47
CA GLY A 466 -12.81 -16.37 -3.98
C GLY A 466 -11.32 -16.17 -3.65
N LEU A 467 -10.77 -16.95 -2.71
CA LEU A 467 -9.33 -16.99 -2.37
C LEU A 467 -8.66 -18.31 -2.83
N ALA A 468 -9.36 -19.15 -3.59
CA ALA A 468 -8.78 -20.38 -4.13
C ALA A 468 -7.70 -20.13 -5.19
N PRO A 469 -7.80 -19.11 -6.07
CA PRO A 469 -6.70 -18.75 -6.96
C PRO A 469 -5.42 -18.40 -6.18
N GLN A 470 -4.32 -19.04 -6.53
CA GLN A 470 -3.00 -18.77 -5.94
C GLN A 470 -2.05 -18.35 -7.06
N TRP A 471 -1.57 -17.11 -6.96
CA TRP A 471 -0.72 -16.50 -7.96
C TRP A 471 0.38 -15.69 -7.28
N SER A 472 1.23 -15.05 -8.09
CA SER A 472 2.11 -14.02 -7.58
C SER A 472 1.37 -12.69 -7.70
N SER A 473 0.48 -12.42 -6.74
CA SER A 473 -0.43 -11.27 -6.76
C SER A 473 0.33 -9.96 -6.52
N ARG A 474 -0.13 -8.87 -7.15
CA ARG A 474 0.49 -7.53 -7.09
C ARG A 474 -0.57 -6.47 -6.77
N GLY A 475 -1.01 -5.71 -7.77
CA GLY A 475 -2.05 -4.70 -7.62
C GLY A 475 -3.38 -5.27 -7.11
N VAL A 476 -4.07 -4.48 -6.30
CA VAL A 476 -5.37 -4.79 -5.71
C VAL A 476 -6.27 -3.55 -5.85
N ALA A 477 -7.53 -3.77 -6.21
CA ALA A 477 -8.60 -2.81 -6.02
C ALA A 477 -9.76 -3.43 -5.24
N LEU A 478 -10.35 -2.62 -4.36
CA LEU A 478 -11.53 -2.94 -3.57
C LEU A 478 -12.64 -1.94 -3.92
N ASP A 479 -13.69 -2.40 -4.59
CA ASP A 479 -14.82 -1.57 -5.04
C ASP A 479 -16.09 -2.42 -5.18
N ASP A 480 -17.27 -1.78 -5.14
CA ASP A 480 -18.56 -2.46 -5.38
C ASP A 480 -18.85 -2.48 -6.89
N LEU A 481 -18.57 -3.60 -7.55
CA LEU A 481 -18.59 -3.71 -9.02
C LEU A 481 -19.99 -3.94 -9.59
N ASP A 482 -20.96 -4.32 -8.74
CA ASP A 482 -22.35 -4.54 -9.15
C ASP A 482 -23.38 -3.69 -8.37
N ASN A 483 -22.90 -2.70 -7.63
CA ASN A 483 -23.67 -1.71 -6.87
C ASN A 483 -24.64 -2.37 -5.86
N ASP A 484 -24.21 -3.47 -5.23
CA ASP A 484 -25.02 -4.27 -4.31
C ASP A 484 -24.70 -4.04 -2.81
N GLY A 485 -23.79 -3.11 -2.52
CA GLY A 485 -23.37 -2.68 -1.19
C GLY A 485 -22.27 -3.52 -0.57
N ARG A 486 -21.75 -4.51 -1.29
CA ARG A 486 -20.68 -5.39 -0.84
C ARG A 486 -19.43 -5.09 -1.66
N VAL A 487 -18.34 -4.80 -0.96
CA VAL A 487 -17.06 -4.50 -1.62
C VAL A 487 -16.49 -5.78 -2.24
N ASP A 488 -16.28 -5.75 -3.55
CA ASP A 488 -15.66 -6.81 -4.35
C ASP A 488 -14.14 -6.59 -4.47
N ILE A 489 -13.44 -7.56 -5.07
CA ILE A 489 -11.97 -7.53 -5.18
C ILE A 489 -11.53 -7.80 -6.62
N VAL A 490 -10.62 -6.96 -7.11
CA VAL A 490 -9.88 -7.15 -8.36
C VAL A 490 -8.39 -7.28 -8.04
N VAL A 491 -7.73 -8.29 -8.61
CA VAL A 491 -6.29 -8.53 -8.40
C VAL A 491 -5.56 -8.64 -9.72
N LEU A 492 -4.48 -7.89 -9.88
CA LEU A 492 -3.50 -8.08 -10.94
C LEU A 492 -2.47 -9.11 -10.47
N ASN A 493 -2.29 -10.17 -11.26
CA ASN A 493 -1.35 -11.24 -10.97
C ASN A 493 -0.14 -11.17 -11.92
N SER A 494 1.08 -11.17 -11.39
CA SER A 494 2.28 -11.11 -12.21
C SER A 494 2.37 -12.33 -13.14
N ARG A 495 2.53 -12.06 -14.45
CA ARG A 495 2.67 -13.05 -15.53
C ARG A 495 1.44 -13.98 -15.71
N CYS A 496 0.30 -13.61 -15.15
CA CYS A 496 -0.89 -14.46 -15.07
C CYS A 496 -2.16 -13.65 -15.39
N PRO A 497 -3.29 -14.33 -15.64
CA PRO A 497 -4.59 -13.67 -15.73
C PRO A 497 -4.94 -12.92 -14.44
N ALA A 498 -5.72 -11.85 -14.54
CA ALA A 498 -6.29 -11.18 -13.36
C ALA A 498 -7.26 -12.10 -12.59
N THR A 499 -7.48 -11.82 -11.30
CA THR A 499 -8.51 -12.49 -10.48
C THR A 499 -9.62 -11.51 -10.17
N LEU A 500 -10.87 -11.90 -10.39
CA LEU A 500 -12.06 -11.16 -9.98
C LEU A 500 -12.81 -11.97 -8.94
N THR A 501 -13.16 -11.33 -7.83
CA THR A 501 -13.82 -11.98 -6.71
C THR A 501 -15.02 -11.16 -6.27
N ARG A 502 -16.20 -11.78 -6.29
CA ARG A 502 -17.45 -11.19 -5.81
C ARG A 502 -17.61 -11.40 -4.32
N ASN A 503 -18.03 -10.37 -3.60
CA ASN A 503 -18.48 -10.50 -2.24
C ASN A 503 -19.95 -10.89 -2.17
N VAL A 504 -20.21 -12.08 -1.61
CA VAL A 504 -21.54 -12.68 -1.43
C VAL A 504 -21.84 -12.89 0.05
N SER A 505 -21.18 -12.13 0.92
CA SER A 505 -21.42 -12.16 2.37
C SER A 505 -22.91 -11.90 2.65
N PRO A 506 -23.52 -12.65 3.60
CA PRO A 506 -24.93 -12.48 3.91
C PRO A 506 -25.13 -11.11 4.57
N ALA A 507 -26.16 -10.37 4.14
CA ALA A 507 -26.48 -9.08 4.75
C ALA A 507 -26.69 -9.20 6.28
N ALA A 508 -27.28 -10.30 6.78
CA ALA A 508 -27.42 -10.58 8.21
C ALA A 508 -28.09 -9.46 9.05
N GLY A 509 -28.86 -8.56 8.42
CA GLY A 509 -29.43 -7.38 9.06
C GLY A 509 -28.48 -6.19 9.15
N ASN A 510 -27.29 -6.31 8.58
CA ASN A 510 -26.35 -5.22 8.38
C ASN A 510 -26.77 -4.37 7.17
N HIS A 511 -26.54 -3.07 7.31
CA HIS A 511 -26.80 -2.03 6.33
C HIS A 511 -25.49 -1.42 5.85
N TRP A 512 -25.55 -0.69 4.75
CA TRP A 512 -24.39 -0.01 4.18
C TRP A 512 -24.74 1.38 3.67
N LEU A 513 -23.72 2.19 3.42
CA LEU A 513 -23.84 3.48 2.74
C LEU A 513 -22.61 3.66 1.86
N GLN A 514 -22.82 4.06 0.60
CA GLN A 514 -21.75 4.62 -0.22
C GLN A 514 -21.94 6.11 -0.44
N LEU A 515 -20.83 6.84 -0.49
CA LEU A 515 -20.80 8.27 -0.75
C LEU A 515 -19.90 8.60 -1.94
N LEU A 516 -20.45 9.34 -2.89
CA LEU A 516 -19.69 10.02 -3.93
C LEU A 516 -19.70 11.52 -3.62
N LEU A 517 -18.54 12.11 -3.42
CA LEU A 517 -18.43 13.56 -3.20
C LEU A 517 -18.25 14.29 -4.53
N LYS A 518 -18.78 15.51 -4.61
CA LYS A 518 -18.55 16.43 -5.73
C LYS A 518 -18.21 17.81 -5.22
N GLY A 519 -16.93 18.18 -5.32
CA GLY A 519 -16.46 19.53 -5.03
C GLY A 519 -17.04 20.56 -6.01
N THR A 520 -17.18 21.80 -5.57
CA THR A 520 -17.58 22.93 -6.44
C THR A 520 -16.67 24.14 -6.31
N GLN A 521 -16.00 24.27 -5.16
CA GLN A 521 -14.91 25.22 -4.91
C GLN A 521 -13.62 24.45 -4.64
N SER A 522 -13.72 23.35 -3.88
CA SER A 522 -12.70 22.30 -3.83
C SER A 522 -12.60 21.54 -5.15
N ASN A 523 -11.54 20.73 -5.29
CA ASN A 523 -11.36 19.84 -6.44
C ASN A 523 -12.60 18.96 -6.67
N ARG A 524 -12.92 18.71 -7.94
CA ARG A 524 -14.20 18.10 -8.35
C ARG A 524 -14.45 16.75 -7.71
N ASP A 525 -13.39 15.95 -7.57
CA ASP A 525 -13.45 14.59 -7.02
C ASP A 525 -13.61 14.55 -5.49
N GLY A 526 -13.40 15.69 -4.82
CA GLY A 526 -13.41 15.78 -3.37
C GLY A 526 -12.22 15.07 -2.72
N VAL A 527 -11.12 14.84 -3.44
CA VAL A 527 -9.87 14.27 -2.90
C VAL A 527 -9.38 15.11 -1.72
N GLY A 528 -9.00 14.43 -0.62
CA GLY A 528 -8.63 15.04 0.65
C GLY A 528 -9.82 15.46 1.52
N ALA A 529 -11.07 15.30 1.06
CA ALA A 529 -12.22 15.58 1.91
C ALA A 529 -12.44 14.45 2.92
N LYS A 530 -12.49 14.82 4.20
CA LYS A 530 -12.76 13.92 5.32
C LYS A 530 -14.25 13.84 5.61
N VAL A 531 -14.77 12.63 5.75
CA VAL A 531 -16.19 12.36 5.98
C VAL A 531 -16.38 11.66 7.32
N GLU A 532 -17.31 12.19 8.11
CA GLU A 532 -17.80 11.56 9.32
C GLU A 532 -19.26 11.15 9.14
N VAL A 533 -19.55 9.86 9.31
CA VAL A 533 -20.91 9.30 9.33
C VAL A 533 -21.27 8.94 10.76
N LEU A 534 -22.40 9.44 11.25
CA LEU A 534 -22.99 9.05 12.54
C LEU A 534 -24.24 8.21 12.29
N ALA A 535 -24.21 6.94 12.67
CA ALA A 535 -25.35 6.02 12.56
C ALA A 535 -25.39 5.06 13.76
N GLY A 536 -26.56 4.93 14.39
CA GLY A 536 -26.74 4.03 15.54
C GLY A 536 -25.89 4.39 16.76
N GLY A 537 -25.48 5.65 16.88
CA GLY A 537 -24.52 6.12 17.90
C GLY A 537 -23.04 5.78 17.62
N THR A 538 -22.72 5.08 16.53
CA THR A 538 -21.35 4.84 16.07
C THR A 538 -20.92 5.95 15.12
N ARG A 539 -19.67 6.41 15.28
CA ARG A 539 -19.01 7.36 14.40
C ARG A 539 -18.09 6.57 13.48
N PHE A 540 -18.22 6.78 12.17
CA PHE A 540 -17.34 6.22 11.17
C PHE A 540 -16.62 7.36 10.45
N VAL A 541 -15.32 7.20 10.20
CA VAL A 541 -14.51 8.21 9.51
C VAL A 541 -13.83 7.59 8.29
N ASP A 542 -13.83 8.34 7.19
CA ASP A 542 -13.07 8.04 5.98
C ASP A 542 -12.62 9.32 5.27
N GLU A 543 -11.75 9.17 4.28
CA GLU A 543 -11.27 10.25 3.43
C GLU A 543 -11.20 9.81 1.96
N VAL A 544 -11.48 10.74 1.05
CA VAL A 544 -11.36 10.47 -0.39
C VAL A 544 -9.89 10.52 -0.80
N HIS A 545 -9.34 9.36 -1.16
CA HIS A 545 -7.98 9.24 -1.69
C HIS A 545 -7.97 9.04 -3.22
N SER A 546 -6.93 9.56 -3.88
CA SER A 546 -6.59 9.20 -5.25
C SER A 546 -5.21 8.56 -5.30
N GLY A 547 -5.15 7.30 -5.72
CA GLY A 547 -3.98 6.42 -5.58
C GLY A 547 -3.82 5.89 -4.15
N ARG A 548 -3.68 4.57 -3.99
CA ARG A 548 -3.43 3.89 -2.71
C ARG A 548 -2.99 2.44 -2.90
N GLY A 549 -2.72 1.75 -1.79
CA GLY A 549 -2.31 0.35 -1.76
C GLY A 549 -0.92 0.14 -2.37
N TYR A 550 -0.83 -0.78 -3.33
CA TYR A 550 0.39 -1.02 -4.12
C TYR A 550 0.19 -0.49 -5.53
N GLN A 551 0.73 0.70 -5.83
CA GLN A 551 0.78 1.26 -7.18
C GLN A 551 -0.61 1.33 -7.89
N SER A 552 -1.70 1.32 -7.13
CA SER A 552 -3.06 1.09 -7.63
C SER A 552 -3.98 2.27 -7.26
N HIS A 553 -5.21 2.23 -7.77
CA HIS A 553 -6.27 3.19 -7.46
C HIS A 553 -7.61 2.48 -7.29
N PHE A 554 -8.36 2.79 -6.25
CA PHE A 554 -9.72 2.28 -6.03
C PHE A 554 -10.46 3.12 -4.99
N GLY A 555 -11.76 2.87 -4.83
CA GLY A 555 -12.55 3.37 -3.69
C GLY A 555 -12.83 4.87 -3.72
N THR A 556 -12.97 5.48 -4.92
CA THR A 556 -13.42 6.88 -5.03
C THR A 556 -14.83 7.07 -4.45
N ARG A 557 -15.62 6.00 -4.41
CA ARG A 557 -16.86 5.93 -3.64
C ARG A 557 -16.53 5.44 -2.24
N LEU A 558 -16.64 6.31 -1.23
CA LEU A 558 -16.44 5.91 0.16
C LEU A 558 -17.51 4.89 0.54
N HIS A 559 -17.13 3.84 1.26
CA HIS A 559 -18.03 2.79 1.71
C HIS A 559 -18.02 2.69 3.23
N PHE A 560 -19.22 2.61 3.80
CA PHE A 560 -19.45 2.45 5.22
C PHE A 560 -20.39 1.27 5.44
N GLY A 561 -19.90 0.19 6.05
CA GLY A 561 -20.78 -0.75 6.73
C GLY A 561 -21.36 -0.10 7.98
N LEU A 562 -22.67 -0.23 8.19
CA LEU A 562 -23.40 0.47 9.25
C LEU A 562 -23.85 -0.48 10.36
N GLY A 563 -23.52 -1.77 10.25
CA GLY A 563 -24.09 -2.81 11.09
C GLY A 563 -25.61 -2.76 11.05
N ALA A 564 -26.26 -2.99 12.20
CA ALA A 564 -27.72 -3.00 12.30
C ALA A 564 -28.39 -1.61 12.22
N SER A 565 -27.66 -0.54 11.90
CA SER A 565 -28.22 0.82 11.86
C SER A 565 -28.98 1.04 10.55
N ASP A 566 -30.30 1.23 10.64
CA ASP A 566 -31.19 1.40 9.47
C ASP A 566 -31.37 2.87 9.03
N THR A 567 -30.69 3.80 9.70
CA THR A 567 -30.78 5.23 9.45
C THR A 567 -29.45 5.91 9.73
N VAL A 568 -29.05 6.85 8.87
CA VAL A 568 -27.91 7.73 9.12
C VAL A 568 -28.38 9.03 9.76
N GLU A 569 -27.93 9.27 10.99
CA GLU A 569 -28.33 10.43 11.78
C GLU A 569 -27.75 11.71 11.19
N ARG A 570 -26.47 11.66 10.81
CA ARG A 570 -25.72 12.79 10.28
C ARG A 570 -24.54 12.32 9.42
N ILE A 571 -24.30 13.03 8.33
CA ILE A 571 -23.03 13.01 7.61
C ILE A 571 -22.43 14.41 7.74
N THR A 572 -21.15 14.48 8.09
CA THR A 572 -20.36 15.72 8.10
C THR A 572 -19.22 15.57 7.12
N VAL A 573 -19.09 16.51 6.18
CA VAL A 573 -17.99 16.54 5.21
C VAL A 573 -17.14 17.76 5.50
N ARG A 574 -15.85 17.55 5.78
CA ARG A 574 -14.81 18.59 5.79
C ARG A 574 -14.16 18.56 4.41
N TRP A 575 -14.53 19.53 3.57
CA TRP A 575 -13.92 19.72 2.26
C TRP A 575 -12.52 20.29 2.42
N ILE A 576 -11.63 19.94 1.50
CA ILE A 576 -10.31 20.58 1.41
C ILE A 576 -10.48 22.10 1.19
N GLY A 577 -9.63 22.90 1.82
CA GLY A 577 -9.82 24.36 1.91
C GLY A 577 -10.74 24.82 3.05
N GLY A 578 -11.24 23.90 3.88
CA GLY A 578 -11.77 24.20 5.22
C GLY A 578 -13.28 24.47 5.34
N ARG A 579 -14.05 24.30 4.26
CA ARG A 579 -15.53 24.32 4.37
C ARG A 579 -16.00 23.02 5.06
N THR A 580 -16.90 23.15 6.04
CA THR A 580 -17.56 21.99 6.64
C THR A 580 -19.06 22.08 6.50
N GLU A 581 -19.66 21.00 6.00
CA GLU A 581 -21.09 20.88 5.78
C GLU A 581 -21.66 19.63 6.41
N GLN A 582 -22.97 19.64 6.70
CA GLN A 582 -23.67 18.50 7.24
C GLN A 582 -25.00 18.23 6.53
N TRP A 583 -25.33 16.94 6.45
CA TRP A 583 -26.63 16.41 6.05
C TRP A 583 -27.17 15.56 7.20
N ARG A 584 -28.51 15.46 7.35
CA ARG A 584 -29.14 14.79 8.49
C ARG A 584 -30.30 13.93 8.04
N ARG A 585 -30.53 12.82 8.76
CA ARG A 585 -31.63 11.86 8.53
C ARG A 585 -31.61 11.34 7.08
N LEU A 586 -30.54 10.64 6.72
CA LEU A 586 -30.33 10.07 5.40
C LEU A 586 -30.69 8.57 5.38
N PRO A 587 -31.08 8.03 4.21
CA PRO A 587 -31.31 6.60 4.05
C PRO A 587 -30.01 5.79 4.15
N VAL A 588 -30.18 4.49 4.32
CA VAL A 588 -29.14 3.45 4.19
C VAL A 588 -29.38 2.60 2.94
N ASP A 589 -28.49 1.65 2.67
CA ASP A 589 -28.53 0.70 1.56
C ASP A 589 -28.55 1.37 0.19
N CYS A 590 -27.76 2.44 0.05
CA CYS A 590 -27.70 3.23 -1.18
C CYS A 590 -26.37 3.93 -1.37
N LEU A 591 -26.12 4.32 -2.61
CA LEU A 591 -25.13 5.32 -2.99
C LEU A 591 -25.78 6.71 -2.96
N LEU A 592 -25.18 7.65 -2.23
CA LEU A 592 -25.55 9.06 -2.22
C LEU A 592 -24.47 9.91 -2.85
N THR A 593 -24.86 10.87 -3.69
CA THR A 593 -23.96 11.93 -4.17
C THR A 593 -24.15 13.18 -3.31
N LEU A 594 -23.08 13.62 -2.65
CA LEU A 594 -23.07 14.86 -1.87
C LEU A 594 -22.29 15.93 -2.64
N VAL A 595 -22.93 17.06 -2.89
CA VAL A 595 -22.35 18.17 -3.64
C VAL A 595 -22.01 19.30 -2.68
N GLU A 596 -20.78 19.80 -2.76
CA GLU A 596 -20.32 20.94 -1.97
C GLU A 596 -21.25 22.16 -2.15
N GLY A 597 -21.65 22.78 -1.05
CA GLY A 597 -22.55 23.94 -1.02
C GLY A 597 -24.04 23.58 -0.92
N GLN A 598 -24.40 22.30 -0.97
CA GLN A 598 -25.79 21.83 -0.79
C GLN A 598 -26.09 21.34 0.63
N GLY A 599 -25.07 21.26 1.50
CA GLY A 599 -25.24 20.89 2.89
C GLY A 599 -25.59 22.09 3.76
N SER A 600 -25.92 21.83 5.02
CA SER A 600 -26.01 22.92 6.01
C SER A 600 -24.61 23.23 6.55
N PRO A 601 -24.16 24.50 6.61
CA PRO A 601 -22.85 24.83 7.13
C PRO A 601 -22.73 24.48 8.61
N VAL A 602 -21.55 23.99 9.01
CA VAL A 602 -21.21 23.73 10.42
C VAL A 602 -20.35 24.90 10.92
N THR A 603 -20.89 25.72 11.82
CA THR A 603 -20.10 26.78 12.44
C THR A 603 -19.09 26.16 13.39
N ALA A 604 -17.78 26.36 13.16
CA ALA A 604 -16.75 25.95 14.10
C ALA A 604 -17.01 26.61 15.46
N VAL A 605 -17.28 25.81 16.49
CA VAL A 605 -17.26 26.31 17.86
C VAL A 605 -15.79 26.51 18.22
N SER A 606 -15.34 27.76 18.32
CA SER A 606 -13.95 28.06 18.67
C SER A 606 -13.59 27.40 20.01
N SER A 607 -12.64 26.46 20.01
CA SER A 607 -12.04 25.85 21.21
C SER A 607 -11.10 26.80 21.96
N LYS A 608 -11.33 28.12 21.91
CA LYS A 608 -10.66 29.10 22.77
C LYS A 608 -11.57 29.44 23.96
N GLY A 609 -11.61 28.57 24.96
CA GLY A 609 -12.45 28.81 26.12
C GLY A 609 -12.42 27.79 27.25
N ALA A 610 -11.32 27.07 27.45
CA ALA A 610 -11.10 26.30 28.68
C ALA A 610 -9.81 26.78 29.35
N GLN A 611 -9.84 28.00 29.89
CA GLN A 611 -8.95 28.34 31.01
C GLN A 611 -9.55 27.69 32.26
N HIS A 612 -8.85 26.68 32.79
CA HIS A 612 -9.16 26.06 34.07
C HIS A 612 -9.12 27.11 35.21
N PRO A 613 -10.06 27.08 36.18
CA PRO A 613 -9.84 27.69 37.48
C PRO A 613 -8.81 26.93 38.32
#